data_AF-A0AAU2NHY4-F1
#
_entry.id   AF-A0AAU2NHY4-F1
#
_cell.length_a   1.000
_cell.length_b   1.000
_cell.length_c   1.000
_cell.angle_alpha   90.00
_cell.angle_beta   90.00
_cell.angle_gamma   90.00
#
_symmetry.space_group_name_H-M   'P 1'
#
loop_
_entity.id
_entity.type
_entity.pdbx_description
1 polymer ?
#
loop_
_entity_poly.entity_id
_entity_poly.type
_entity_poly.pdbx_seq_one_letter_code
_entity_poly.pdbx_strand_id
1 'polypeptide(L)'
;MTVRPWTLPRLLPALSGWIALAALLLQAGNPLRAVAAGIFLLVGPGAAAVAWARPGPSWRERGPGRLSAAALTVTLSLALTMLVAEALFFRHSFTVGRTVLALALLTTLLTLLPRRLPAAPAPVSGGPVRRFRSPRRPSARATGRWRLLLVTGVLLLAAACGASNGAGVGAAELHPQTAAPTSPTAILPPVGADQPPATGPWHQVFRDDFNGTVLDGSKWTTCYDWNVRGCTNTGNHEDEWYLPGQVAVADGALTLTAQRQPTPGSDGKTYPWTSGMISTGRDHWDGTPRHIFTHGYFAAAIRTTDQPVGMFPAFWLLSANTRGGLPELDTVEFINSNQYADLNLHAEAPDGTNIDAHYAHGPLDYSLGYHVFGLDWEPDAVTWYVDGVQVFQVTDPAAIPTTPMELILNLAVGYQQSPPPGVDKTQVQVDWVGVWQH
;
A
#
# COMPACT_ATOMS: atom_id res chain seq x y z
N MET A 1 36.86 26.69 -28.04
CA MET A 1 35.66 25.96 -27.59
C MET A 1 34.50 26.34 -28.50
N THR A 2 33.74 25.38 -29.03
CA THR A 2 32.55 25.66 -29.85
C THR A 2 31.28 25.45 -29.03
N VAL A 3 30.68 26.53 -28.55
CA VAL A 3 29.35 26.48 -27.93
C VAL A 3 28.34 26.18 -29.05
N ARG A 4 27.56 25.10 -28.91
CA ARG A 4 26.49 24.80 -29.86
C ARG A 4 25.39 25.87 -29.76
N PRO A 5 24.94 26.48 -30.87
CA PRO A 5 23.85 27.44 -30.83
C PRO A 5 22.57 26.80 -30.31
N TRP A 6 21.75 27.61 -29.65
CA TRP A 6 20.40 27.26 -29.20
C TRP A 6 19.51 27.05 -30.42
N THR A 7 19.40 25.80 -30.86
CA THR A 7 18.53 25.41 -31.98
C THR A 7 17.17 24.96 -31.43
N LEU A 8 16.08 25.38 -32.06
CA LEU A 8 14.71 25.06 -31.65
C LEU A 8 14.48 23.56 -31.30
N PRO A 9 15.04 22.57 -32.06
CA PRO A 9 14.87 21.15 -31.72
C PRO A 9 15.48 20.72 -30.38
N ARG A 10 16.43 21.49 -29.82
CA ARG A 10 17.03 21.22 -28.51
C ARG A 10 16.11 21.59 -27.35
N LEU A 11 15.17 22.52 -27.56
CA LEU A 11 14.24 23.01 -26.54
C LEU A 11 12.92 22.22 -26.52
N LEU A 12 12.58 21.49 -27.59
CA LEU A 12 11.34 20.70 -27.69
C LEU A 12 11.11 19.76 -26.49
N PRO A 13 12.11 19.01 -25.96
CA PRO A 13 11.88 18.16 -24.79
C PRO A 13 11.53 18.96 -23.52
N ALA A 14 12.18 20.10 -23.30
CA ALA A 14 11.88 20.97 -22.16
C ALA A 14 10.47 21.57 -22.29
N LEU A 15 10.12 22.10 -23.47
CA LEU A 15 8.78 22.64 -23.76
C LEU A 15 7.70 21.58 -23.55
N SER A 16 7.92 20.33 -23.98
CA SER A 16 6.95 19.24 -23.78
C SER A 16 6.72 18.92 -22.29
N GLY A 17 7.72 19.10 -21.42
CA GLY A 17 7.55 18.93 -19.97
C GLY A 17 6.68 20.02 -19.33
N TRP A 18 6.84 21.27 -19.75
CA TRP A 18 6.00 22.38 -19.28
C TRP A 18 4.57 22.29 -19.84
N ILE A 19 4.39 21.82 -21.07
CA ILE A 19 3.06 21.54 -21.65
C ILE A 19 2.39 20.37 -20.89
N ALA A 20 3.13 19.30 -20.59
CA ALA A 20 2.60 18.18 -19.80
C ALA A 20 2.19 18.61 -18.39
N LEU A 21 2.99 19.47 -17.73
CA LEU A 21 2.65 20.03 -16.42
C LEU A 21 1.40 20.92 -16.49
N ALA A 22 1.29 21.81 -17.49
CA ALA A 22 0.11 22.64 -17.69
C ALA A 22 -1.15 21.80 -18.00
N ALA A 23 -1.01 20.69 -18.73
CA ALA A 23 -2.11 19.78 -19.04
C ALA A 23 -2.67 19.05 -17.80
N LEU A 24 -1.95 19.01 -16.67
CA LEU A 24 -2.48 18.50 -15.40
C LEU A 24 -3.53 19.43 -14.75
N LEU A 25 -3.65 20.68 -15.21
CA LEU A 25 -4.73 21.59 -14.81
C LEU A 25 -6.09 21.22 -15.43
N LEU A 26 -6.12 20.34 -16.42
CA LEU A 26 -7.35 19.79 -16.98
C LEU A 26 -7.91 18.71 -16.05
N GLN A 27 -9.23 18.54 -16.05
CA GLN A 27 -9.93 17.51 -15.26
C GLN A 27 -9.36 16.10 -15.51
N ALA A 28 -9.45 15.24 -14.48
CA ALA A 28 -9.18 13.81 -14.62
C ALA A 28 -10.09 13.22 -15.72
N GLY A 29 -9.59 12.23 -16.46
CA GLY A 29 -10.30 11.67 -17.63
C GLY A 29 -10.20 12.48 -18.93
N ASN A 30 -9.73 13.74 -18.92
CA ASN A 30 -9.57 14.51 -20.16
C ASN A 30 -8.49 13.87 -21.07
N PRO A 31 -8.79 13.54 -22.34
CA PRO A 31 -7.84 12.85 -23.22
C PRO A 31 -6.59 13.70 -23.52
N LEU A 32 -6.69 15.03 -23.53
CA LEU A 32 -5.54 15.92 -23.75
C LEU A 32 -4.54 15.86 -22.59
N ARG A 33 -5.03 15.70 -21.34
CA ARG A 33 -4.19 15.49 -20.15
C ARG A 33 -3.40 14.18 -20.26
N ALA A 34 -4.10 13.09 -20.57
CA ALA A 34 -3.49 11.77 -20.73
C ALA A 34 -2.44 11.74 -21.87
N VAL A 35 -2.78 12.31 -23.03
CA VAL A 35 -1.89 12.35 -24.21
C VAL A 35 -0.67 13.24 -23.95
N ALA A 36 -0.83 14.45 -23.40
CA ALA A 36 0.29 15.36 -23.14
C ALA A 36 1.26 14.80 -22.09
N ALA A 37 0.75 14.28 -20.97
CA ALA A 37 1.56 13.65 -19.93
C ALA A 37 2.23 12.37 -20.45
N GLY A 38 1.48 11.49 -21.13
CA GLY A 38 1.99 10.22 -21.67
C GLY A 38 3.13 10.42 -22.67
N ILE A 39 2.98 11.32 -23.64
CA ILE A 39 4.04 11.64 -24.63
C ILE A 39 5.29 12.18 -23.92
N PHE A 40 5.12 13.05 -22.93
CA PHE A 40 6.27 13.60 -22.20
C PHE A 40 7.01 12.52 -21.41
N LEU A 41 6.32 11.67 -20.65
CA LEU A 41 6.95 10.59 -19.88
C LEU A 41 7.66 9.58 -20.79
N LEU A 42 7.03 9.19 -21.90
CA LEU A 42 7.57 8.22 -22.86
C LEU A 42 8.79 8.71 -23.64
N VAL A 43 8.94 10.02 -23.89
CA VAL A 43 9.93 10.54 -24.85
C VAL A 43 10.76 11.74 -24.33
N GLY A 44 10.21 12.60 -23.48
CA GLY A 44 10.79 13.90 -23.10
C GLY A 44 12.15 13.80 -22.39
N PRO A 45 12.20 13.28 -21.14
CA PRO A 45 13.45 13.09 -20.40
C PRO A 45 14.50 12.29 -21.19
N GLY A 46 14.08 11.22 -21.86
CA GLY A 46 14.94 10.38 -22.69
C GLY A 46 15.50 11.10 -23.92
N ALA A 47 14.72 11.97 -24.58
CA ALA A 47 15.18 12.76 -25.71
C ALA A 47 16.20 13.82 -25.28
N ALA A 48 15.99 14.48 -24.13
CA ALA A 48 16.97 15.40 -23.56
C ALA A 48 18.26 14.67 -23.17
N ALA A 49 18.17 13.50 -22.51
CA ALA A 49 19.32 12.68 -22.15
C ALA A 49 20.11 12.21 -23.38
N VAL A 50 19.45 11.70 -24.43
CA VAL A 50 20.10 11.28 -25.68
C VAL A 50 20.71 12.46 -26.43
N ALA A 51 20.03 13.61 -26.50
CA ALA A 51 20.55 14.82 -27.14
C ALA A 51 21.76 15.40 -26.38
N TRP A 52 21.75 15.33 -25.05
CA TRP A 52 22.90 15.67 -24.22
C TRP A 52 24.04 14.66 -24.40
N ALA A 53 23.75 13.36 -24.51
CA ALA A 53 24.73 12.28 -24.60
C ALA A 53 25.33 12.04 -26.01
N ARG A 54 24.69 12.46 -27.12
CA ARG A 54 25.22 12.22 -28.49
C ARG A 54 25.95 13.41 -29.12
N PRO A 55 27.08 13.19 -29.85
CA PRO A 55 27.85 14.25 -30.49
C PRO A 55 27.21 14.81 -31.77
N GLY A 56 25.98 14.44 -32.14
CA GLY A 56 25.27 14.92 -33.32
C GLY A 56 23.75 14.79 -33.19
N PRO A 57 22.95 15.47 -34.03
CA PRO A 57 21.49 15.34 -34.00
C PRO A 57 21.07 13.96 -34.51
N SER A 58 20.28 13.22 -33.71
CA SER A 58 19.81 11.86 -34.05
C SER A 58 19.02 11.78 -35.36
N TRP A 59 18.35 12.87 -35.77
CA TRP A 59 17.62 12.96 -37.04
C TRP A 59 18.52 12.97 -38.28
N ARG A 60 19.84 13.16 -38.15
CA ARG A 60 20.80 13.05 -39.26
C ARG A 60 21.37 11.65 -39.47
N GLU A 61 21.16 10.73 -38.53
CA GLU A 61 21.50 9.32 -38.71
C GLU A 61 20.57 8.69 -39.77
N ARG A 62 21.08 7.79 -40.62
CA ARG A 62 20.27 7.02 -41.59
C ARG A 62 20.38 5.53 -41.29
N GLY A 63 19.33 4.76 -41.61
CA GLY A 63 19.31 3.32 -41.36
C GLY A 63 19.20 2.96 -39.87
N PRO A 64 19.80 1.83 -39.43
CA PRO A 64 19.59 1.25 -38.09
C PRO A 64 19.82 2.19 -36.90
N GLY A 65 20.74 3.16 -37.03
CA GLY A 65 21.04 4.13 -35.95
C GLY A 65 19.81 4.91 -35.47
N ARG A 66 18.86 5.22 -36.36
CA ARG A 66 17.60 5.90 -35.99
C ARG A 66 16.73 5.06 -35.05
N LEU A 67 16.63 3.75 -35.30
CA LEU A 67 15.86 2.83 -34.46
C LEU A 67 16.53 2.67 -33.09
N SER A 68 17.86 2.50 -33.07
CA SER A 68 18.63 2.46 -31.82
C SER A 68 18.56 3.78 -31.04
N ALA A 69 18.44 4.93 -31.71
CA ALA A 69 18.22 6.23 -31.07
C ALA A 69 16.82 6.32 -30.44
N ALA A 70 15.78 5.94 -31.18
CA ALA A 70 14.40 5.95 -30.70
C ALA A 70 14.19 5.01 -29.51
N ALA A 71 14.67 3.77 -29.61
CA ALA A 71 14.61 2.79 -28.53
C ALA A 71 15.34 3.30 -27.27
N LEU A 72 16.58 3.80 -27.42
CA LEU A 72 17.35 4.37 -26.31
C LEU A 72 16.64 5.58 -25.67
N THR A 73 16.00 6.44 -26.47
CA THR A 73 15.18 7.54 -25.96
C THR A 73 14.05 7.01 -25.09
N VAL A 74 13.24 6.06 -25.57
CA VAL A 74 12.11 5.52 -24.78
C VAL A 74 12.61 4.81 -23.51
N THR A 75 13.63 3.95 -23.60
CA THR A 75 14.21 3.25 -22.44
C THR A 75 14.73 4.24 -21.39
N LEU A 76 15.46 5.28 -21.78
CA LEU A 76 15.96 6.29 -20.83
C LEU A 76 14.82 7.14 -20.25
N SER A 77 13.77 7.42 -21.02
CA SER A 77 12.62 8.18 -20.54
C SER A 77 11.84 7.41 -19.47
N LEU A 78 11.60 6.11 -19.69
CA LEU A 78 10.98 5.22 -18.70
C LEU A 78 11.85 5.05 -17.46
N ALA A 79 13.16 4.82 -17.62
CA ALA A 79 14.09 4.67 -16.50
C ALA A 79 14.18 5.93 -15.62
N LEU A 80 14.25 7.13 -16.24
CA LEU A 80 14.24 8.40 -15.51
C LEU A 80 12.90 8.65 -14.82
N THR A 81 11.78 8.27 -15.47
CA THR A 81 10.44 8.38 -14.87
C THR A 81 10.32 7.49 -13.63
N MET A 82 10.76 6.22 -13.72
CA MET A 82 10.75 5.28 -12.60
C MET A 82 11.59 5.79 -11.44
N LEU A 83 12.84 6.20 -11.69
CA LEU A 83 13.76 6.70 -10.65
C LEU A 83 13.23 7.95 -9.94
N VAL A 84 12.57 8.87 -10.65
CA VAL A 84 11.97 10.06 -10.04
C VAL A 84 10.70 9.71 -9.25
N ALA A 85 9.87 8.80 -9.77
CA ALA A 85 8.69 8.31 -9.07
C ALA A 85 9.07 7.60 -7.75
N GLU A 86 10.00 6.65 -7.80
CA GLU A 86 10.55 5.93 -6.64
C GLU A 86 11.15 6.92 -5.62
N ALA A 87 11.99 7.87 -6.06
CA ALA A 87 12.61 8.83 -5.16
C ALA A 87 11.61 9.77 -4.46
N LEU A 88 10.46 10.06 -5.09
CA LEU A 88 9.37 10.82 -4.46
C LEU A 88 8.52 9.93 -3.54
N PHE A 89 8.33 8.65 -3.90
CA PHE A 89 7.61 7.64 -3.13
C PHE A 89 8.32 7.34 -1.80
N PHE A 90 9.63 7.04 -1.83
CA PHE A 90 10.47 6.85 -0.63
C PHE A 90 10.60 8.11 0.26
N ARG A 91 10.03 9.24 -0.16
CA ARG A 91 9.97 10.49 0.61
C ARG A 91 8.54 10.86 1.04
N HIS A 92 7.58 9.94 0.90
CA HIS A 92 6.15 10.18 1.17
C HIS A 92 5.62 11.45 0.47
N SER A 93 6.15 11.73 -0.71
CA SER A 93 5.95 12.99 -1.43
C SER A 93 5.43 12.80 -2.85
N PHE A 94 5.18 11.56 -3.26
CA PHE A 94 4.74 11.18 -4.60
C PHE A 94 3.37 11.76 -4.93
N THR A 95 3.31 12.55 -6.01
CA THR A 95 2.07 12.87 -6.72
C THR A 95 2.38 12.96 -8.21
N VAL A 96 1.40 12.74 -9.09
CA VAL A 96 1.58 12.90 -10.55
C VAL A 96 2.13 14.28 -10.90
N GLY A 97 1.63 15.33 -10.24
CA GLY A 97 2.11 16.71 -10.41
C GLY A 97 3.58 16.89 -10.03
N ARG A 98 4.00 16.37 -8.87
CA ARG A 98 5.40 16.46 -8.42
C ARG A 98 6.35 15.64 -9.31
N THR A 99 5.93 14.47 -9.77
CA THR A 99 6.72 13.63 -10.70
C THR A 99 6.90 14.34 -12.06
N VAL A 100 5.83 14.86 -12.66
CA VAL A 100 5.91 15.59 -13.94
C VAL A 100 6.72 16.89 -13.80
N LEU A 101 6.55 17.64 -12.70
CA LEU A 101 7.35 18.85 -12.42
C LEU A 101 8.85 18.53 -12.27
N ALA A 102 9.21 17.51 -11.47
CA ALA A 102 10.59 17.11 -11.27
C ALA A 102 11.24 16.65 -12.59
N LEU A 103 10.52 15.88 -13.42
CA LEU A 103 10.98 15.47 -14.74
C LEU A 103 11.07 16.66 -15.71
N ALA A 104 10.16 17.63 -15.67
CA ALA A 104 10.22 18.83 -16.51
C ALA A 104 11.44 19.69 -16.14
N LEU A 105 11.74 19.86 -14.85
CA LEU A 105 12.94 20.54 -14.35
C LEU A 105 14.23 19.80 -14.75
N LEU A 106 14.29 18.48 -14.59
CA LEU A 106 15.43 17.66 -15.00
C LEU A 106 15.66 17.72 -16.52
N THR A 107 14.58 17.60 -17.31
CA THR A 107 14.61 17.71 -18.77
C THR A 107 15.09 19.09 -19.20
N THR A 108 14.59 20.16 -18.56
CA THR A 108 15.07 21.53 -18.76
C THR A 108 16.58 21.62 -18.47
N LEU A 109 17.04 21.16 -17.31
CA LEU A 109 18.46 21.15 -16.93
C LEU A 109 19.34 20.42 -17.95
N LEU A 110 18.95 19.21 -18.38
CA LEU A 110 19.67 18.43 -19.41
C LEU A 110 19.74 19.16 -20.75
N THR A 111 18.68 19.86 -21.16
CA THR A 111 18.72 20.67 -22.40
C THR A 111 19.62 21.90 -22.27
N LEU A 112 19.67 22.55 -21.10
CA LEU A 112 20.46 23.76 -20.87
C LEU A 112 21.95 23.49 -20.60
N LEU A 113 22.30 22.34 -20.00
CA LEU A 113 23.67 22.01 -19.60
C LEU A 113 24.69 22.12 -20.75
N PRO A 114 25.77 22.92 -20.60
CA PRO A 114 26.84 23.00 -21.60
C PRO A 114 27.70 21.74 -21.58
N ARG A 115 28.06 21.23 -22.76
CA ARG A 115 28.81 19.98 -22.88
C ARG A 115 30.29 20.23 -23.15
N ARG A 116 31.17 19.75 -22.26
CA ARG A 116 32.61 19.63 -22.53
C ARG A 116 32.88 18.24 -23.12
N LEU A 117 33.12 18.16 -24.43
CA LEU A 117 33.64 16.96 -25.08
C LEU A 117 35.16 17.10 -25.27
N PRO A 118 35.95 16.03 -25.06
CA PRO A 118 37.33 15.98 -25.54
C PRO A 118 37.37 16.17 -27.06
N ALA A 119 38.39 16.87 -27.56
CA ALA A 119 38.62 16.95 -28.99
C ALA A 119 38.97 15.55 -29.53
N ALA A 120 38.42 15.18 -30.68
CA ALA A 120 38.84 13.96 -31.37
C ALA A 120 40.30 14.13 -31.83
N PRO A 121 41.16 13.10 -31.70
CA PRO A 121 42.51 13.16 -32.24
C PRO A 121 42.46 13.31 -33.76
N ALA A 122 43.38 14.10 -34.31
CA ALA A 122 43.45 14.35 -35.76
C ALA A 122 43.72 13.05 -36.54
N PRO A 123 43.13 12.87 -37.74
CA PRO A 123 43.33 11.66 -38.53
C PRO A 123 44.78 11.57 -39.02
N VAL A 124 45.46 10.48 -38.66
CA VAL A 124 46.79 10.16 -39.19
C VAL A 124 46.65 9.68 -40.63
N SER A 125 47.39 10.31 -41.55
CA SER A 125 47.33 10.06 -42.98
C SER A 125 48.29 8.95 -43.44
N GLY A 126 47.74 7.90 -44.07
CA GLY A 126 48.45 7.06 -45.07
C GLY A 126 49.14 5.78 -44.57
N GLY A 127 48.86 4.66 -45.24
CA GLY A 127 49.58 3.38 -45.07
C GLY A 127 48.72 2.15 -45.41
N PRO A 128 49.10 1.27 -46.35
CA PRO A 128 48.18 0.28 -46.93
C PRO A 128 48.04 -1.04 -46.16
N VAL A 129 46.92 -1.72 -46.42
CA VAL A 129 46.48 -2.98 -45.79
C VAL A 129 47.43 -4.16 -46.04
N ARG A 130 47.73 -4.93 -45.00
CA ARG A 130 48.16 -6.34 -45.12
C ARG A 130 47.24 -7.27 -44.34
N ARG A 131 46.68 -8.27 -45.03
CA ARG A 131 46.03 -9.44 -44.39
C ARG A 131 47.10 -10.28 -43.70
N PHE A 132 46.79 -10.85 -42.53
CA PHE A 132 47.56 -11.96 -41.96
C PHE A 132 46.67 -13.04 -41.35
N ARG A 133 47.08 -14.29 -41.51
CA ARG A 133 46.40 -15.49 -40.99
C ARG A 133 46.69 -15.69 -39.49
N SER A 134 45.73 -16.25 -38.77
CA SER A 134 45.94 -17.03 -37.54
C SER A 134 46.85 -18.26 -37.81
N PRO A 135 47.64 -18.82 -36.86
CA PRO A 135 47.13 -19.26 -35.55
C PRO A 135 48.11 -19.33 -34.34
N ARG A 136 47.57 -19.87 -33.23
CA ARG A 136 48.21 -20.44 -32.01
C ARG A 136 48.61 -19.51 -30.84
N ARG A 137 48.01 -19.82 -29.67
CA ARG A 137 48.46 -19.56 -28.27
C ARG A 137 49.63 -20.52 -27.91
N PRO A 138 50.27 -20.51 -26.71
CA PRO A 138 50.03 -19.67 -25.51
C PRO A 138 51.29 -19.09 -24.81
N SER A 139 51.10 -18.16 -23.88
CA SER A 139 51.72 -18.21 -22.53
C SER A 139 51.02 -17.25 -21.56
N ALA A 140 51.03 -17.56 -20.27
CA ALA A 140 50.28 -16.82 -19.25
C ALA A 140 51.07 -15.66 -18.65
N ARG A 141 50.44 -14.48 -18.52
CA ARG A 141 50.61 -13.50 -17.44
C ARG A 141 49.49 -12.44 -17.53
N ALA A 142 49.13 -11.85 -16.38
CA ALA A 142 48.12 -10.78 -16.22
C ALA A 142 46.64 -11.15 -16.50
N THR A 143 46.14 -12.24 -15.89
CA THR A 143 44.69 -12.38 -15.59
C THR A 143 44.40 -11.90 -14.18
N GLY A 144 43.65 -10.79 -14.04
CA GLY A 144 43.16 -10.34 -12.73
C GLY A 144 42.47 -8.97 -12.76
N ARG A 145 41.25 -8.91 -12.23
CA ARG A 145 40.51 -7.69 -11.83
C ARG A 145 40.12 -6.67 -12.92
N TRP A 146 39.10 -7.01 -13.72
CA TRP A 146 38.08 -6.05 -14.20
C TRP A 146 36.68 -6.70 -14.22
N ARG A 147 36.22 -7.09 -13.03
CA ARG A 147 34.80 -7.19 -12.64
C ARG A 147 34.66 -6.42 -11.33
N LEU A 148 33.51 -5.77 -11.12
CA LEU A 148 33.26 -4.69 -10.15
C LEU A 148 34.08 -3.41 -10.40
N LEU A 149 33.38 -2.30 -10.65
CA LEU A 149 33.63 -0.96 -10.09
C LEU A 149 32.65 0.05 -10.72
N LEU A 150 31.44 0.16 -10.16
CA LEU A 150 30.57 1.34 -10.25
C LEU A 150 29.76 1.46 -8.94
N VAL A 151 30.47 1.61 -7.83
CA VAL A 151 29.94 1.93 -6.51
C VAL A 151 30.90 2.94 -5.84
N THR A 152 30.33 3.92 -5.13
CA THR A 152 30.94 4.91 -4.21
C THR A 152 31.78 6.08 -4.73
N GLY A 153 31.57 7.23 -4.06
CA GLY A 153 32.20 8.55 -4.26
C GLY A 153 31.13 9.61 -4.56
N VAL A 154 30.71 10.49 -3.66
CA VAL A 154 31.46 11.20 -2.60
C VAL A 154 30.61 11.41 -1.32
N LEU A 155 31.25 11.16 -0.16
CA LEU A 155 30.85 11.50 1.23
C LEU A 155 31.30 12.96 1.56
N LEU A 156 30.96 13.68 2.64
CA LEU A 156 31.10 13.33 4.08
C LEU A 156 30.77 14.58 4.94
N LEU A 157 30.29 14.38 6.19
CA LEU A 157 30.55 15.12 7.46
C LEU A 157 29.50 14.59 8.48
N ALA A 158 29.77 13.78 9.52
CA ALA A 158 30.77 13.81 10.61
C ALA A 158 30.62 15.06 11.51
N ALA A 159 30.69 15.04 12.85
CA ALA A 159 30.97 14.00 13.88
C ALA A 159 30.52 14.56 15.28
N ALA A 160 30.51 13.90 16.46
CA ALA A 160 30.58 12.50 16.94
C ALA A 160 30.38 12.48 18.49
N CYS A 161 30.63 11.33 19.15
CA CYS A 161 30.70 11.08 20.63
C CYS A 161 29.35 10.95 21.40
N GLY A 162 29.22 10.07 22.40
CA GLY A 162 30.21 9.16 23.00
C GLY A 162 29.58 7.95 23.71
N ALA A 163 30.41 7.08 24.30
CA ALA A 163 30.00 5.81 24.92
C ALA A 163 30.35 5.75 26.42
N SER A 164 29.59 4.98 27.21
CA SER A 164 30.12 4.14 28.31
C SER A 164 29.04 3.25 28.97
N ASN A 165 29.49 2.26 29.75
CA ASN A 165 28.77 1.07 30.21
C ASN A 165 28.06 1.21 31.58
N GLY A 166 27.16 0.26 31.90
CA GLY A 166 26.70 -0.09 33.27
C GLY A 166 25.21 -0.49 33.26
N ALA A 167 24.71 -1.71 33.54
CA ALA A 167 25.04 -2.84 34.43
C ALA A 167 24.27 -2.84 35.77
N GLY A 168 23.32 -3.79 35.91
CA GLY A 168 22.62 -4.17 37.17
C GLY A 168 21.46 -3.25 37.59
N VAL A 169 20.49 -3.67 38.43
CA VAL A 169 20.16 -4.97 39.06
C VAL A 169 18.62 -5.00 39.26
N GLY A 170 17.98 -6.18 39.31
CA GLY A 170 16.52 -6.30 39.46
C GLY A 170 16.01 -6.31 40.92
N ALA A 171 14.68 -6.16 41.04
CA ALA A 171 13.84 -6.53 42.19
C ALA A 171 12.49 -6.99 41.60
N ALA A 172 12.16 -8.28 41.66
CA ALA A 172 11.53 -9.00 42.78
C ALA A 172 9.99 -8.93 42.70
N GLU A 173 9.39 -10.10 42.43
CA GLU A 173 7.95 -10.30 42.22
C GLU A 173 7.12 -10.14 43.51
N LEU A 174 5.84 -9.80 43.34
CA LEU A 174 4.78 -10.11 44.29
C LEU A 174 3.60 -10.75 43.55
N HIS A 175 3.42 -12.06 43.74
CA HIS A 175 2.27 -12.82 43.26
C HIS A 175 1.10 -12.73 44.27
N PRO A 176 -0.10 -12.31 43.84
CA PRO A 176 -1.36 -12.76 44.42
C PRO A 176 -1.83 -14.08 43.76
N GLN A 177 -2.64 -14.86 44.48
CA GLN A 177 -2.96 -16.24 44.12
C GLN A 177 -3.94 -16.36 42.95
N THR A 178 -3.71 -17.37 42.11
CA THR A 178 -4.56 -17.74 40.98
C THR A 178 -5.90 -18.30 41.46
N ALA A 179 -6.99 -17.57 41.25
CA ALA A 179 -8.30 -18.19 41.12
C ALA A 179 -8.39 -18.80 39.71
N ALA A 180 -8.80 -20.07 39.60
CA ALA A 180 -8.97 -20.69 38.29
C ALA A 180 -10.13 -20.01 37.54
N PRO A 181 -9.93 -19.49 36.32
CA PRO A 181 -11.03 -18.98 35.53
C PRO A 181 -11.90 -20.17 35.09
N THR A 182 -13.12 -20.22 35.62
CA THR A 182 -14.20 -20.95 34.94
C THR A 182 -14.38 -20.32 33.57
N SER A 183 -14.31 -21.11 32.51
CA SER A 183 -14.52 -20.63 31.14
C SER A 183 -15.83 -19.85 31.06
N PRO A 184 -15.81 -18.55 30.68
CA PRO A 184 -17.05 -17.83 30.47
C PRO A 184 -17.77 -18.50 29.31
N THR A 185 -18.98 -19.02 29.57
CA THR A 185 -19.90 -19.37 28.50
C THR A 185 -20.19 -18.07 27.76
N ALA A 186 -19.70 -17.93 26.54
CA ALA A 186 -19.90 -16.71 25.76
C ALA A 186 -21.41 -16.45 25.64
N ILE A 187 -21.83 -15.24 25.99
CA ILE A 187 -23.23 -14.84 25.86
C ILE A 187 -23.55 -14.86 24.36
N LEU A 188 -24.51 -15.69 23.97
CA LEU A 188 -24.96 -15.85 22.58
C LEU A 188 -25.39 -14.49 21.99
N PRO A 189 -25.31 -14.32 20.66
CA PRO A 189 -25.75 -13.08 20.01
C PRO A 189 -27.22 -12.75 20.34
N PRO A 190 -27.60 -11.46 20.36
CA PRO A 190 -28.98 -11.06 20.59
C PRO A 190 -29.95 -11.71 19.58
N VAL A 191 -30.99 -12.34 20.11
CA VAL A 191 -31.98 -13.10 19.32
C VAL A 191 -32.72 -12.17 18.36
N GLY A 192 -32.67 -12.48 17.06
CA GLY A 192 -33.34 -11.72 16.01
C GLY A 192 -32.51 -10.58 15.40
N ALA A 193 -31.25 -10.41 15.80
CA ALA A 193 -30.31 -9.51 15.14
C ALA A 193 -29.52 -10.20 13.99
N ASP A 194 -29.85 -11.44 13.64
CA ASP A 194 -29.15 -12.24 12.62
C ASP A 194 -29.58 -11.95 11.17
N GLN A 195 -30.54 -11.05 10.97
CA GLN A 195 -31.08 -10.66 9.66
C GLN A 195 -31.12 -9.12 9.52
N PRO A 196 -31.20 -8.58 8.28
CA PRO A 196 -31.31 -7.13 8.05
C PRO A 196 -32.53 -6.52 8.77
N PRO A 197 -32.35 -5.45 9.58
CA PRO A 197 -33.47 -4.75 10.23
C PRO A 197 -34.31 -3.92 9.26
N ALA A 198 -33.73 -3.49 8.15
CA ALA A 198 -34.40 -2.71 7.10
C ALA A 198 -35.42 -3.58 6.34
N THR A 199 -36.62 -3.04 6.07
CA THR A 199 -37.67 -3.78 5.37
C THR A 199 -37.44 -3.82 3.86
N GLY A 200 -37.06 -4.98 3.32
CA GLY A 200 -36.94 -5.20 1.88
C GLY A 200 -36.82 -6.67 1.49
N PRO A 201 -36.79 -7.00 0.18
CA PRO A 201 -36.62 -8.36 -0.32
C PRO A 201 -35.15 -8.80 -0.17
N TRP A 202 -34.71 -9.05 1.05
CA TRP A 202 -33.34 -9.48 1.33
C TRP A 202 -33.11 -10.95 0.96
N HIS A 203 -32.02 -11.22 0.26
CA HIS A 203 -31.52 -12.57 -0.01
C HIS A 203 -30.07 -12.70 0.46
N GLN A 204 -29.76 -13.74 1.21
CA GLN A 204 -28.41 -13.99 1.74
C GLN A 204 -27.48 -14.44 0.60
N VAL A 205 -26.47 -13.62 0.28
CA VAL A 205 -25.49 -13.89 -0.79
C VAL A 205 -24.18 -14.46 -0.27
N PHE A 206 -23.84 -14.19 0.99
CA PHE A 206 -22.66 -14.70 1.66
C PHE A 206 -22.96 -15.02 3.12
N ARG A 207 -22.38 -16.09 3.63
CA ARG A 207 -22.48 -16.48 5.04
C ARG A 207 -21.25 -17.31 5.42
N ASP A 208 -20.72 -17.05 6.61
CA ASP A 208 -19.87 -18.01 7.30
C ASP A 208 -20.26 -18.08 8.77
N ASP A 209 -20.61 -19.29 9.21
CA ASP A 209 -20.97 -19.63 10.60
C ASP A 209 -19.81 -20.37 11.31
N PHE A 210 -18.62 -20.38 10.70
CA PHE A 210 -17.37 -20.92 11.27
C PHE A 210 -17.46 -22.33 11.88
N ASN A 211 -18.41 -23.15 11.42
CA ASN A 211 -18.68 -24.52 11.87
C ASN A 211 -17.61 -25.56 11.46
N GLY A 212 -16.53 -25.13 10.81
CA GLY A 212 -15.40 -25.98 10.43
C GLY A 212 -14.39 -26.19 11.56
N THR A 213 -13.28 -26.84 11.23
CA THR A 213 -12.08 -26.94 12.11
C THR A 213 -10.87 -26.22 11.51
N VAL A 214 -11.05 -25.53 10.38
CA VAL A 214 -10.06 -24.77 9.61
C VAL A 214 -10.83 -23.66 8.89
N LEU A 215 -10.21 -22.50 8.70
CA LEU A 215 -10.77 -21.41 7.90
C LEU A 215 -11.04 -21.85 6.45
N ASP A 216 -12.20 -21.48 5.91
CA ASP A 216 -12.53 -21.73 4.51
C ASP A 216 -11.70 -20.82 3.58
N GLY A 217 -10.59 -21.36 3.08
CA GLY A 217 -9.70 -20.67 2.15
C GLY A 217 -10.34 -20.33 0.79
N SER A 218 -11.54 -20.82 0.48
CA SER A 218 -12.31 -20.38 -0.70
C SER A 218 -13.07 -19.08 -0.47
N LYS A 219 -13.41 -18.76 0.79
CA LYS A 219 -14.06 -17.51 1.21
C LYS A 219 -13.07 -16.45 1.69
N TRP A 220 -11.97 -16.87 2.33
CA TRP A 220 -11.06 -15.99 3.06
C TRP A 220 -9.59 -16.09 2.62
N THR A 221 -8.92 -14.93 2.50
CA THR A 221 -7.47 -14.80 2.74
C THR A 221 -7.22 -14.60 4.23
N THR A 222 -5.97 -14.68 4.67
CA THR A 222 -5.55 -14.23 6.02
C THR A 222 -4.59 -13.05 5.96
N CYS A 223 -4.64 -12.26 4.87
CA CYS A 223 -3.67 -11.20 4.62
C CYS A 223 -4.12 -10.23 3.51
N TYR A 224 -3.66 -8.97 3.61
CA TYR A 224 -3.73 -7.99 2.51
C TYR A 224 -2.86 -8.40 1.31
N ASP A 225 -3.33 -8.11 0.09
CA ASP A 225 -2.72 -8.55 -1.17
C ASP A 225 -1.40 -7.86 -1.57
N TRP A 226 -0.94 -6.93 -0.73
CA TRP A 226 0.26 -6.12 -0.96
C TRP A 226 1.54 -6.65 -0.30
N ASN A 227 1.43 -7.56 0.69
CA ASN A 227 2.59 -8.17 1.34
C ASN A 227 2.66 -9.69 1.07
N VAL A 228 3.76 -10.32 1.52
CA VAL A 228 4.07 -11.73 1.20
C VAL A 228 4.63 -12.42 2.44
N ARG A 229 4.01 -13.55 2.86
CA ARG A 229 4.27 -14.27 4.12
C ARG A 229 3.83 -13.47 5.37
N GLY A 230 2.63 -12.92 5.31
CA GLY A 230 2.04 -12.05 6.33
C GLY A 230 2.08 -10.57 5.93
N CYS A 231 1.50 -9.71 6.77
CA CYS A 231 1.20 -8.31 6.44
C CYS A 231 1.07 -7.43 7.69
N THR A 232 0.92 -6.13 7.47
CA THR A 232 0.35 -5.15 8.42
C THR A 232 -0.30 -4.04 7.59
N ASN A 233 -1.10 -3.15 8.19
CA ASN A 233 -1.50 -1.92 7.53
C ASN A 233 -0.34 -0.90 7.57
N THR A 234 0.25 -0.61 6.41
CA THR A 234 1.36 0.33 6.32
C THR A 234 0.97 1.80 6.48
N GLY A 235 -0.32 2.14 6.43
CA GLY A 235 -0.82 3.50 6.62
C GLY A 235 -0.92 3.93 8.09
N ASN A 236 -1.26 2.99 8.97
CA ASN A 236 -1.61 3.26 10.37
C ASN A 236 -0.43 3.19 11.37
N HIS A 237 0.75 2.78 10.91
CA HIS A 237 1.91 2.48 11.77
C HIS A 237 1.63 1.44 12.87
N GLU A 238 0.88 0.40 12.51
CA GLU A 238 0.50 -0.72 13.37
C GLU A 238 1.73 -1.57 13.86
N ASP A 239 1.60 -2.18 15.04
CA ASP A 239 2.64 -2.92 15.79
C ASP A 239 2.65 -4.44 15.48
N GLU A 240 1.63 -4.98 14.80
CA GLU A 240 1.54 -6.41 14.49
C GLU A 240 2.10 -6.83 13.14
N TRP A 241 2.37 -8.13 13.02
CA TRP A 241 2.48 -8.82 11.74
C TRP A 241 1.38 -9.89 11.65
N TYR A 242 0.41 -9.68 10.78
CA TYR A 242 -0.68 -10.63 10.53
C TYR A 242 -0.15 -11.94 9.98
N LEU A 243 -0.59 -13.06 10.56
CA LEU A 243 -0.17 -14.41 10.17
C LEU A 243 -1.35 -15.40 10.18
N PRO A 244 -1.38 -16.40 9.26
CA PRO A 244 -2.40 -17.44 9.26
C PRO A 244 -2.50 -18.20 10.59
N GLY A 245 -1.37 -18.40 11.28
CA GLY A 245 -1.30 -19.08 12.59
C GLY A 245 -1.88 -18.29 13.77
N GLN A 246 -2.51 -17.14 13.52
CA GLN A 246 -3.25 -16.34 14.49
C GLN A 246 -4.76 -16.30 14.20
N VAL A 247 -5.19 -17.04 13.18
CA VAL A 247 -6.59 -17.25 12.81
C VAL A 247 -6.94 -18.71 13.12
N ALA A 248 -7.94 -18.91 13.97
CA ALA A 248 -8.47 -20.24 14.28
C ALA A 248 -9.98 -20.29 14.03
N VAL A 249 -10.49 -21.46 13.63
CA VAL A 249 -11.91 -21.74 13.44
C VAL A 249 -12.20 -23.05 14.16
N ALA A 250 -13.07 -23.00 15.16
CA ALA A 250 -13.46 -24.13 16.00
C ALA A 250 -14.78 -23.83 16.72
N ASP A 251 -15.54 -24.88 17.06
CA ASP A 251 -16.73 -24.80 17.91
C ASP A 251 -17.80 -23.78 17.47
N GLY A 252 -17.88 -23.50 16.17
CA GLY A 252 -18.83 -22.55 15.58
C GLY A 252 -18.37 -21.09 15.58
N ALA A 253 -17.10 -20.80 15.89
CA ALA A 253 -16.59 -19.44 15.93
C ALA A 253 -15.20 -19.27 15.28
N LEU A 254 -14.99 -18.10 14.70
CA LEU A 254 -13.67 -17.56 14.37
C LEU A 254 -13.03 -16.98 15.63
N THR A 255 -11.73 -17.21 15.80
CA THR A 255 -10.91 -16.52 16.80
C THR A 255 -9.71 -15.88 16.12
N LEU A 256 -9.60 -14.54 16.23
CA LEU A 256 -8.41 -13.77 15.87
C LEU A 256 -7.59 -13.54 17.14
N THR A 257 -6.29 -13.82 17.09
CA THR A 257 -5.40 -13.76 18.26
C THR A 257 -4.27 -12.76 18.05
N ALA A 258 -4.17 -11.74 18.90
CA ALA A 258 -2.96 -10.93 19.01
C ALA A 258 -2.03 -11.55 20.06
N GLN A 259 -0.74 -11.69 19.75
CA GLN A 259 0.26 -12.23 20.67
C GLN A 259 1.59 -11.46 20.57
N ARG A 260 2.22 -11.16 21.72
CA ARG A 260 3.50 -10.44 21.79
C ARG A 260 4.65 -11.36 21.38
N GLN A 261 4.84 -11.52 20.08
CA GLN A 261 5.85 -12.38 19.49
C GLN A 261 6.65 -11.61 18.42
N PRO A 262 7.88 -11.14 18.74
CA PRO A 262 8.73 -10.41 17.80
C PRO A 262 8.94 -11.18 16.48
N THR A 263 8.43 -10.62 15.38
CA THR A 263 8.33 -11.30 14.09
C THR A 263 8.93 -10.44 12.97
N PRO A 264 9.85 -10.98 12.14
CA PRO A 264 10.41 -10.25 11.02
C PRO A 264 9.40 -10.16 9.86
N GLY A 265 9.01 -8.93 9.51
CA GLY A 265 8.14 -8.63 8.40
C GLY A 265 8.84 -8.77 7.04
N SER A 266 8.06 -8.87 5.96
CA SER A 266 8.58 -8.94 4.59
C SER A 266 9.21 -7.64 4.10
N ASP A 267 8.96 -6.53 4.79
CA ASP A 267 9.56 -5.21 4.56
C ASP A 267 10.94 -5.05 5.24
N GLY A 268 11.38 -6.04 6.02
CA GLY A 268 12.66 -6.04 6.73
C GLY A 268 12.61 -5.42 8.13
N LYS A 269 11.45 -4.95 8.61
CA LYS A 269 11.28 -4.55 10.02
C LYS A 269 11.01 -5.78 10.90
N THR A 270 11.12 -5.60 12.22
CA THR A 270 10.64 -6.58 13.20
C THR A 270 9.48 -5.97 13.95
N TYR A 271 8.33 -6.61 13.88
CA TYR A 271 7.09 -6.21 14.52
C TYR A 271 7.01 -6.85 15.91
N PRO A 272 6.70 -6.09 16.98
CA PRO A 272 6.64 -6.65 18.34
C PRO A 272 5.49 -7.65 18.55
N TRP A 273 4.46 -7.63 17.71
CA TRP A 273 3.28 -8.49 17.81
C TRP A 273 3.08 -9.35 16.56
N THR A 274 2.38 -10.46 16.73
CA THR A 274 1.66 -11.18 15.67
C THR A 274 0.17 -11.01 15.89
N SER A 275 -0.63 -10.97 14.81
CA SER A 275 -2.09 -10.96 14.94
C SER A 275 -2.82 -11.72 13.83
N GLY A 276 -4.14 -11.83 13.95
CA GLY A 276 -5.03 -12.45 12.97
C GLY A 276 -5.84 -11.42 12.18
N MET A 277 -6.00 -11.68 10.88
CA MET A 277 -7.00 -11.04 10.04
C MET A 277 -7.56 -12.03 9.03
N ILE A 278 -8.74 -11.75 8.48
CA ILE A 278 -9.31 -12.39 7.30
C ILE A 278 -9.89 -11.33 6.35
N SER A 279 -9.84 -11.58 5.03
CA SER A 279 -10.49 -10.74 4.01
C SER A 279 -11.14 -11.62 2.94
N THR A 280 -12.27 -11.18 2.37
CA THR A 280 -12.86 -11.80 1.16
C THR A 280 -12.12 -11.45 -0.14
N GLY A 281 -11.02 -10.70 -0.02
CA GLY A 281 -10.14 -10.29 -1.10
C GLY A 281 -9.32 -11.42 -1.72
N ARG A 282 -8.08 -11.09 -2.08
CA ARG A 282 -7.19 -11.90 -2.92
C ARG A 282 -5.81 -12.07 -2.27
N ASP A 283 -5.12 -13.17 -2.56
CA ASP A 283 -3.80 -13.42 -1.96
C ASP A 283 -2.71 -12.52 -2.56
N HIS A 284 -2.90 -12.08 -3.81
CA HIS A 284 -2.01 -11.19 -4.57
C HIS A 284 -2.84 -10.23 -5.42
N TRP A 285 -2.36 -8.99 -5.59
CA TRP A 285 -3.04 -7.91 -6.34
C TRP A 285 -3.51 -8.31 -7.75
N ASP A 286 -2.74 -9.15 -8.46
CA ASP A 286 -3.04 -9.67 -9.79
C ASP A 286 -3.96 -10.91 -9.80
N GLY A 287 -4.31 -11.43 -8.61
CA GLY A 287 -5.29 -12.49 -8.41
C GLY A 287 -6.74 -12.01 -8.49
N THR A 288 -7.67 -12.96 -8.35
CA THR A 288 -9.11 -12.69 -8.27
C THR A 288 -9.55 -12.64 -6.80
N PRO A 289 -10.38 -11.68 -6.37
CA PRO A 289 -11.03 -11.72 -5.06
C PRO A 289 -11.87 -12.98 -4.90
N ARG A 290 -12.06 -13.42 -3.66
CA ARG A 290 -12.98 -14.53 -3.36
C ARG A 290 -14.43 -14.07 -3.42
N HIS A 291 -14.73 -12.97 -2.74
CA HIS A 291 -16.00 -12.26 -2.84
C HIS A 291 -15.79 -10.74 -2.79
N ILE A 292 -16.52 -10.02 -3.64
CA ILE A 292 -16.67 -8.56 -3.60
C ILE A 292 -18.16 -8.22 -3.69
N PHE A 293 -18.53 -7.12 -3.06
CA PHE A 293 -19.93 -6.71 -2.92
C PHE A 293 -20.12 -5.26 -3.37
N THR A 294 -21.34 -4.89 -3.73
CA THR A 294 -21.72 -3.51 -4.04
C THR A 294 -23.16 -3.33 -3.62
N HIS A 295 -23.36 -2.46 -2.64
CA HIS A 295 -24.59 -2.37 -1.84
C HIS A 295 -24.94 -3.67 -1.08
N GLY A 296 -25.88 -3.54 -0.15
CA GLY A 296 -26.44 -4.60 0.66
C GLY A 296 -26.24 -4.41 2.15
N TYR A 297 -26.80 -5.34 2.93
CA TYR A 297 -26.63 -5.41 4.37
C TYR A 297 -25.47 -6.34 4.73
N PHE A 298 -24.50 -5.85 5.49
CA PHE A 298 -23.33 -6.58 5.98
C PHE A 298 -23.44 -6.66 7.50
N ALA A 299 -23.32 -7.84 8.09
CA ALA A 299 -23.32 -7.97 9.55
C ALA A 299 -22.41 -9.07 10.05
N ALA A 300 -21.93 -8.90 11.28
CA ALA A 300 -21.17 -9.90 12.01
C ALA A 300 -21.51 -9.85 13.50
N ALA A 301 -21.59 -11.02 14.13
CA ALA A 301 -21.72 -11.16 15.58
C ALA A 301 -20.32 -11.25 16.21
N ILE A 302 -19.88 -10.18 16.85
CA ILE A 302 -18.50 -9.98 17.34
C ILE A 302 -18.50 -9.83 18.85
N ARG A 303 -17.54 -10.49 19.51
CA ARG A 303 -17.18 -10.24 20.91
C ARG A 303 -15.75 -9.70 20.96
N THR A 304 -15.62 -8.45 21.39
CA THR A 304 -14.32 -7.75 21.39
C THR A 304 -13.44 -8.17 22.58
N THR A 305 -12.20 -7.67 22.59
CA THR A 305 -11.19 -7.94 23.62
C THR A 305 -11.55 -7.31 24.98
N ASP A 306 -11.28 -8.03 26.08
CA ASP A 306 -11.32 -7.52 27.46
C ASP A 306 -10.02 -6.75 27.84
N GLN A 307 -9.03 -6.74 26.94
CA GLN A 307 -7.78 -5.99 27.03
C GLN A 307 -7.72 -4.93 25.91
N PRO A 308 -8.52 -3.85 25.96
CA PRO A 308 -8.66 -2.93 24.83
C PRO A 308 -7.47 -1.99 24.59
N VAL A 309 -6.66 -1.71 25.62
CA VAL A 309 -5.58 -0.72 25.54
C VAL A 309 -4.49 -1.17 24.58
N GLY A 310 -4.29 -0.41 23.50
CA GLY A 310 -3.34 -0.70 22.42
C GLY A 310 -3.84 -1.74 21.42
N MET A 311 -5.12 -2.13 21.48
CA MET A 311 -5.76 -3.03 20.53
C MET A 311 -6.71 -2.24 19.63
N PHE A 312 -6.90 -2.75 18.42
CA PHE A 312 -7.77 -2.18 17.40
C PHE A 312 -8.44 -3.28 16.55
N PRO A 313 -9.42 -4.01 17.13
CA PRO A 313 -10.37 -4.81 16.35
C PRO A 313 -11.16 -3.96 15.36
N ALA A 314 -11.40 -4.50 14.16
CA ALA A 314 -12.28 -3.87 13.18
C ALA A 314 -13.06 -4.90 12.33
N PHE A 315 -14.26 -4.51 11.92
CA PHE A 315 -15.10 -5.14 10.90
C PHE A 315 -15.51 -4.08 9.89
N TRP A 316 -15.04 -4.21 8.65
CA TRP A 316 -15.02 -3.11 7.70
C TRP A 316 -14.98 -3.60 6.25
N LEU A 317 -15.22 -2.67 5.34
CA LEU A 317 -15.21 -2.89 3.90
C LEU A 317 -14.22 -1.93 3.25
N LEU A 318 -13.42 -2.44 2.31
CA LEU A 318 -12.41 -1.68 1.61
C LEU A 318 -12.58 -1.85 0.10
N SER A 319 -12.40 -0.78 -0.68
CA SER A 319 -12.48 -0.82 -2.14
C SER A 319 -11.56 -1.91 -2.74
N ALA A 320 -12.18 -2.90 -3.41
CA ALA A 320 -11.48 -3.99 -4.07
C ALA A 320 -10.78 -3.57 -5.38
N ASN A 321 -10.93 -2.31 -5.80
CA ASN A 321 -10.32 -1.73 -6.99
C ASN A 321 -9.09 -0.85 -6.68
N THR A 322 -8.76 -0.67 -5.41
CA THR A 322 -7.63 0.12 -4.90
C THR A 322 -6.77 -0.77 -4.01
N ARG A 323 -5.49 -0.40 -3.83
CA ARG A 323 -4.54 -1.21 -3.05
C ARG A 323 -4.34 -0.58 -1.67
N GLY A 324 -5.36 -0.69 -0.82
CA GLY A 324 -5.40 -0.02 0.49
C GLY A 324 -5.76 1.46 0.40
N GLY A 325 -6.82 1.80 -0.33
CA GLY A 325 -7.27 3.19 -0.47
C GLY A 325 -8.77 3.31 -0.67
N LEU A 326 -9.28 4.53 -0.48
CA LEU A 326 -10.71 4.85 -0.45
C LEU A 326 -11.49 4.40 -1.71
N PRO A 327 -12.82 4.19 -1.61
CA PRO A 327 -13.65 4.29 -0.40
C PRO A 327 -13.47 3.13 0.59
N GLU A 328 -13.86 3.40 1.85
CA GLU A 328 -13.74 2.54 3.02
C GLU A 328 -14.98 2.77 3.93
N LEU A 329 -15.55 1.68 4.47
CA LEU A 329 -16.77 1.68 5.30
C LEU A 329 -16.58 0.77 6.51
N ASP A 330 -16.51 1.39 7.69
CA ASP A 330 -16.17 0.72 8.94
C ASP A 330 -17.45 0.40 9.70
N THR A 331 -17.87 -0.87 9.64
CA THR A 331 -19.10 -1.34 10.29
C THR A 331 -18.97 -1.33 11.80
N VAL A 332 -17.77 -1.63 12.32
CA VAL A 332 -17.34 -1.29 13.68
C VAL A 332 -15.82 -1.30 13.81
N GLU A 333 -15.30 -0.33 14.56
CA GLU A 333 -13.93 -0.26 15.05
C GLU A 333 -13.91 -0.16 16.58
N PHE A 334 -12.87 -0.72 17.20
CA PHE A 334 -12.65 -0.69 18.65
C PHE A 334 -11.26 -0.11 18.97
N ILE A 335 -11.07 1.18 18.71
CA ILE A 335 -9.76 1.84 18.86
C ILE A 335 -9.50 2.08 20.34
N ASN A 336 -8.55 1.34 20.93
CA ASN A 336 -8.09 1.51 22.31
C ASN A 336 -9.18 1.37 23.40
N SER A 337 -10.35 0.85 23.03
CA SER A 337 -11.58 0.86 23.81
C SER A 337 -12.41 -0.39 23.51
N ASN A 338 -13.01 -0.99 24.54
CA ASN A 338 -14.09 -1.98 24.41
C ASN A 338 -15.46 -1.38 24.81
N GLN A 339 -15.52 -0.06 25.02
CA GLN A 339 -16.72 0.64 25.51
C GLN A 339 -17.43 1.46 24.43
N TYR A 340 -16.73 1.78 23.34
CA TYR A 340 -17.24 2.58 22.24
C TYR A 340 -16.99 1.81 20.95
N ALA A 341 -18.04 1.62 20.17
CA ALA A 341 -17.98 1.14 18.80
C ALA A 341 -17.87 2.38 17.89
N ASP A 342 -16.71 2.60 17.30
CA ASP A 342 -16.49 3.66 16.32
C ASP A 342 -17.00 3.18 14.96
N LEU A 343 -17.76 4.05 14.27
CA LEU A 343 -18.45 3.78 13.02
C LEU A 343 -18.02 4.86 12.02
N ASN A 344 -17.36 4.47 10.94
CA ASN A 344 -16.72 5.42 10.03
C ASN A 344 -17.07 5.17 8.56
N LEU A 345 -17.03 6.26 7.79
CA LEU A 345 -17.04 6.26 6.33
C LEU A 345 -15.93 7.20 5.88
N HIS A 346 -15.06 6.69 5.02
CA HIS A 346 -14.00 7.44 4.38
C HIS A 346 -14.16 7.36 2.85
N ALA A 347 -14.34 8.51 2.20
CA ALA A 347 -14.57 8.63 0.76
C ALA A 347 -13.77 9.77 0.13
N GLU A 348 -13.69 9.78 -1.21
CA GLU A 348 -13.08 10.87 -1.98
C GLU A 348 -14.15 11.49 -2.89
N ALA A 349 -14.40 12.79 -2.73
CA ALA A 349 -15.28 13.56 -3.60
C ALA A 349 -14.73 13.60 -5.04
N PRO A 350 -15.57 13.83 -6.08
CA PRO A 350 -15.11 13.88 -7.47
C PRO A 350 -14.04 14.94 -7.82
N ASP A 351 -13.76 15.89 -6.92
CA ASP A 351 -12.69 16.88 -7.05
C ASP A 351 -11.37 16.51 -6.35
N GLY A 352 -11.33 15.36 -5.65
CA GLY A 352 -10.18 14.87 -4.89
C GLY A 352 -10.18 15.29 -3.41
N THR A 353 -11.28 15.82 -2.88
CA THR A 353 -11.42 16.17 -1.46
C THR A 353 -11.85 14.95 -0.64
N ASN A 354 -11.14 14.64 0.44
CA ASN A 354 -11.58 13.61 1.39
C ASN A 354 -12.91 14.00 2.05
N ILE A 355 -13.79 13.02 2.21
CA ILE A 355 -15.00 13.08 3.01
C ILE A 355 -14.88 12.03 4.10
N ASP A 356 -14.99 12.48 5.35
CA ASP A 356 -14.94 11.64 6.55
C ASP A 356 -16.24 11.83 7.32
N ALA A 357 -16.89 10.74 7.74
CA ALA A 357 -18.04 10.76 8.62
C ALA A 357 -17.84 9.74 9.75
N HIS A 358 -18.05 10.18 11.00
CA HIS A 358 -17.75 9.41 12.22
C HIS A 358 -18.93 9.47 13.20
N TYR A 359 -19.20 8.34 13.86
CA TYR A 359 -20.02 8.26 15.06
C TYR A 359 -19.48 7.22 16.03
N ALA A 360 -19.54 7.49 17.33
CA ALA A 360 -19.13 6.55 18.38
C ALA A 360 -20.34 6.11 19.21
N HIS A 361 -20.66 4.81 19.22
CA HIS A 361 -21.78 4.25 19.98
C HIS A 361 -21.32 3.64 21.31
N GLY A 362 -21.80 4.20 22.42
CA GLY A 362 -21.47 3.75 23.78
C GLY A 362 -21.87 4.76 24.87
N PRO A 363 -21.47 4.54 26.14
CA PRO A 363 -20.62 3.44 26.61
C PRO A 363 -21.40 2.13 26.83
N LEU A 364 -20.86 1.01 26.32
CA LEU A 364 -21.30 -0.36 26.59
C LEU A 364 -20.10 -1.30 26.51
N ASP A 365 -19.90 -2.20 27.48
CA ASP A 365 -18.79 -3.16 27.44
C ASP A 365 -19.07 -4.32 26.47
N TYR A 366 -18.61 -4.17 25.23
CA TYR A 366 -18.79 -5.13 24.14
C TYR A 366 -17.91 -6.40 24.27
N SER A 367 -17.12 -6.55 25.34
CA SER A 367 -16.29 -7.75 25.58
C SER A 367 -17.01 -8.85 26.35
N LEU A 368 -18.12 -8.51 27.02
CA LEU A 368 -18.89 -9.40 27.88
C LEU A 368 -19.71 -10.45 27.11
N GLY A 369 -20.02 -10.20 25.84
CA GLY A 369 -20.88 -11.05 25.01
C GLY A 369 -20.74 -10.76 23.51
N TYR A 370 -21.39 -11.55 22.66
CA TYR A 370 -21.50 -11.22 21.24
C TYR A 370 -22.51 -10.09 21.03
N HIS A 371 -22.12 -9.09 20.24
CA HIS A 371 -22.98 -8.03 19.74
C HIS A 371 -23.00 -8.08 18.21
N VAL A 372 -24.13 -7.73 17.60
CA VAL A 372 -24.23 -7.67 16.12
C VAL A 372 -23.98 -6.26 15.65
N PHE A 373 -22.93 -6.10 14.84
CA PHE A 373 -22.63 -4.85 14.15
C PHE A 373 -23.05 -5.02 12.69
N GLY A 374 -23.88 -4.08 12.22
CA GLY A 374 -24.52 -4.14 10.91
C GLY A 374 -24.37 -2.85 10.13
N LEU A 375 -24.24 -2.97 8.81
CA LEU A 375 -24.10 -1.89 7.85
C LEU A 375 -25.06 -2.13 6.68
N ASP A 376 -26.03 -1.26 6.52
CA ASP A 376 -26.90 -1.21 5.35
C ASP A 376 -26.35 -0.17 4.37
N TRP A 377 -25.74 -0.63 3.28
CA TRP A 377 -25.19 0.22 2.23
C TRP A 377 -26.11 0.18 1.02
N GLU A 378 -26.86 1.26 0.81
CA GLU A 378 -27.77 1.45 -0.33
C GLU A 378 -27.24 2.55 -1.26
N PRO A 379 -27.79 2.69 -2.49
CA PRO A 379 -27.32 3.70 -3.46
C PRO A 379 -27.45 5.16 -3.02
N ASP A 380 -28.28 5.46 -2.02
CA ASP A 380 -28.55 6.81 -1.51
C ASP A 380 -28.26 7.01 -0.01
N ALA A 381 -27.91 5.94 0.73
CA ALA A 381 -27.57 6.01 2.14
C ALA A 381 -26.60 4.89 2.58
N VAL A 382 -25.81 5.17 3.60
CA VAL A 382 -25.15 4.14 4.42
C VAL A 382 -25.68 4.27 5.85
N THR A 383 -26.12 3.16 6.44
CA THR A 383 -26.81 3.15 7.74
C THR A 383 -26.21 2.07 8.65
N TRP A 384 -25.80 2.45 9.86
CA TRP A 384 -25.17 1.53 10.82
C TRP A 384 -26.16 1.11 11.91
N TYR A 385 -26.02 -0.15 12.31
CA TYR A 385 -26.83 -0.82 13.31
C TYR A 385 -25.96 -1.48 14.37
N VAL A 386 -26.39 -1.37 15.63
CA VAL A 386 -25.85 -2.16 16.75
C VAL A 386 -27.01 -2.94 17.37
N ASP A 387 -26.86 -4.25 17.46
CA ASP A 387 -27.88 -5.20 17.94
C ASP A 387 -29.26 -5.01 17.27
N GLY A 388 -29.24 -4.72 15.96
CA GLY A 388 -30.43 -4.48 15.14
C GLY A 388 -31.04 -3.08 15.25
N VAL A 389 -30.51 -2.20 16.12
CA VAL A 389 -30.97 -0.82 16.30
C VAL A 389 -30.14 0.13 15.44
N GLN A 390 -30.78 0.96 14.62
CA GLN A 390 -30.10 2.00 13.84
C GLN A 390 -29.48 3.04 14.79
N VAL A 391 -28.18 3.31 14.64
CA VAL A 391 -27.43 4.25 15.49
C VAL A 391 -26.81 5.41 14.71
N PHE A 392 -26.48 5.23 13.44
CA PHE A 392 -25.86 6.26 12.60
C PHE A 392 -26.31 6.12 11.13
N GLN A 393 -26.30 7.22 10.38
CA GLN A 393 -26.66 7.24 8.96
C GLN A 393 -25.99 8.40 8.23
N VAL A 394 -25.49 8.13 7.03
CA VAL A 394 -24.95 9.12 6.07
C VAL A 394 -25.81 9.07 4.81
N THR A 395 -26.28 10.21 4.33
CA THR A 395 -27.11 10.35 3.12
C THR A 395 -26.58 11.41 2.15
N ASP A 396 -25.30 11.82 2.27
CA ASP A 396 -24.68 12.74 1.32
C ASP A 396 -24.28 11.96 0.06
N PRO A 397 -24.88 12.22 -1.13
CA PRO A 397 -24.56 11.48 -2.35
C PRO A 397 -23.10 11.63 -2.83
N ALA A 398 -22.35 12.62 -2.31
CA ALA A 398 -20.92 12.73 -2.57
C ALA A 398 -20.08 11.75 -1.72
N ALA A 399 -20.62 11.28 -0.60
CA ALA A 399 -19.99 10.36 0.33
C ALA A 399 -20.31 8.88 0.03
N ILE A 400 -21.51 8.57 -0.49
CA ILE A 400 -21.96 7.19 -0.69
C ILE A 400 -21.09 6.46 -1.74
N PRO A 401 -20.40 5.37 -1.37
CA PRO A 401 -19.58 4.61 -2.31
C PRO A 401 -20.43 3.93 -3.38
N THR A 402 -19.87 3.78 -4.58
CA THR A 402 -20.43 2.98 -5.68
C THR A 402 -19.43 1.93 -6.22
N THR A 403 -18.27 1.82 -5.57
CA THR A 403 -17.16 0.95 -5.97
C THR A 403 -17.27 -0.39 -5.26
N PRO A 404 -17.12 -1.54 -5.95
CA PRO A 404 -17.09 -2.84 -5.30
C PRO A 404 -16.04 -2.95 -4.19
N MET A 405 -16.43 -3.52 -3.05
CA MET A 405 -15.59 -3.67 -1.86
C MET A 405 -15.36 -5.13 -1.48
N GLU A 406 -14.21 -5.43 -0.88
CA GLU A 406 -13.97 -6.64 -0.11
C GLU A 406 -14.26 -6.41 1.38
N LEU A 407 -14.66 -7.46 2.08
CA LEU A 407 -15.00 -7.44 3.51
C LEU A 407 -13.80 -7.93 4.32
N ILE A 408 -13.46 -7.21 5.40
CA ILE A 408 -12.28 -7.43 6.22
C ILE A 408 -12.67 -7.53 7.71
N LEU A 409 -12.02 -8.48 8.41
CA LEU A 409 -12.04 -8.62 9.86
C LEU A 409 -10.60 -8.75 10.37
N ASN A 410 -10.17 -7.88 11.28
CA ASN A 410 -8.83 -7.93 11.85
C ASN A 410 -8.80 -7.56 13.34
N LEU A 411 -7.64 -7.85 13.95
CA LEU A 411 -7.26 -7.36 15.27
C LEU A 411 -5.92 -6.64 15.14
N ALA A 412 -5.95 -5.34 14.81
CA ALA A 412 -4.74 -4.51 14.79
C ALA A 412 -4.21 -4.25 16.20
N VAL A 413 -2.94 -3.88 16.28
CA VAL A 413 -2.23 -3.59 17.53
C VAL A 413 -1.44 -2.29 17.37
N GLY A 414 -1.31 -1.50 18.43
CA GLY A 414 -0.39 -0.36 18.47
C GLY A 414 -0.87 0.94 17.84
N TYR A 415 -2.05 0.97 17.21
CA TYR A 415 -2.61 2.20 16.66
C TYR A 415 -2.85 3.24 17.75
N GLN A 416 -2.30 4.44 17.55
CA GLN A 416 -2.18 5.56 18.52
C GLN A 416 -1.33 5.28 19.79
N GLN A 417 -1.33 4.06 20.31
CA GLN A 417 -0.52 3.64 21.47
C GLN A 417 -0.29 2.11 21.48
N SER A 418 0.89 1.67 21.93
CA SER A 418 1.20 0.24 22.11
C SER A 418 0.49 -0.37 23.34
N PRO A 419 0.18 -1.68 23.35
CA PRO A 419 -0.38 -2.36 24.51
C PRO A 419 0.51 -2.27 25.76
N PRO A 420 -0.10 -2.12 26.96
CA PRO A 420 0.64 -1.89 28.19
C PRO A 420 1.52 -3.09 28.59
N PRO A 421 2.55 -2.88 29.43
CA PRO A 421 3.33 -3.97 30.00
C PRO A 421 2.43 -4.96 30.76
N GLY A 422 2.62 -6.26 30.53
CA GLY A 422 1.81 -7.33 31.13
C GLY A 422 0.65 -7.84 30.25
N VAL A 423 0.30 -7.13 29.17
CA VAL A 423 -0.55 -7.70 28.11
C VAL A 423 0.35 -8.36 27.08
N ASP A 424 0.29 -9.70 26.99
CA ASP A 424 1.11 -10.50 26.06
C ASP A 424 0.28 -11.31 25.06
N LYS A 425 -1.03 -11.43 25.29
CA LYS A 425 -1.99 -12.06 24.39
C LYS A 425 -3.38 -11.48 24.61
N THR A 426 -4.14 -11.26 23.53
CA THR A 426 -5.61 -11.14 23.61
C THR A 426 -6.27 -11.71 22.36
N GLN A 427 -7.60 -11.79 22.36
CA GLN A 427 -8.39 -12.40 21.30
C GLN A 427 -9.67 -11.61 21.02
N VAL A 428 -10.14 -11.72 19.79
CA VAL A 428 -11.48 -11.31 19.34
C VAL A 428 -12.17 -12.56 18.78
N GLN A 429 -13.45 -12.71 19.06
CA GLN A 429 -14.26 -13.82 18.55
C GLN A 429 -15.36 -13.30 17.63
N VAL A 430 -15.65 -14.06 16.58
CA VAL A 430 -16.75 -13.81 15.66
C VAL A 430 -17.55 -15.10 15.50
N ASP A 431 -18.83 -15.06 15.87
CA ASP A 431 -19.74 -16.22 15.81
C ASP A 431 -20.18 -16.49 14.36
N TRP A 432 -20.49 -15.41 13.61
CA TRP A 432 -20.80 -15.50 12.19
C TRP A 432 -20.57 -14.18 11.46
N VAL A 433 -20.47 -14.27 10.13
CA VAL A 433 -20.52 -13.14 9.18
C VAL A 433 -21.57 -13.42 8.11
N GLY A 434 -22.40 -12.43 7.77
CA GLY A 434 -23.41 -12.53 6.73
C GLY A 434 -23.45 -11.31 5.83
N VAL A 435 -23.82 -11.52 4.56
CA VAL A 435 -24.15 -10.44 3.61
C VAL A 435 -25.45 -10.77 2.90
N TRP A 436 -26.34 -9.80 2.81
CA TRP A 436 -27.63 -9.87 2.11
C TRP A 436 -27.71 -8.77 1.06
N GLN A 437 -28.38 -9.04 -0.05
CA GLN A 437 -28.64 -8.06 -1.12
C GLN A 437 -30.11 -8.10 -1.57
N HIS A 438 -30.49 -7.19 -2.47
CA HIS A 438 -31.84 -7.08 -3.06
C HIS A 438 -31.93 -7.73 -4.44
#